data_AF-A0A133VAB7-F1
#
_entry.id   AF-A0A133VAB7-F1
#
_cell.length_a   1.000
_cell.length_b   1.000
_cell.length_c   1.000
_cell.angle_alpha   90.00
_cell.angle_beta   90.00
_cell.angle_gamma   90.00
#
_symmetry.space_group_name_H-M   'P 1'
#
loop_
_entity.id
_entity.type
_entity.pdbx_description
1 polymer ?
#
loop_
_entity_poly.entity_id
_entity_poly.type
_entity_poly.pdbx_seq_one_letter_code
_entity_poly.pdbx_strand_id
1 'polypeptide(L)'
;GFEEDKPQLSRIYKWDARKDALESTGVPSQIKKTIADFAGISGEEVEIEIEKRGAIVEWMREQEIRDIFEVGEVIQEYYRDPEGLLERVE
;
A
#
# COMPACT_ATOMS: atom_id res chain seq x y z
N GLY A 1 -10.31 -12.91 -15.13
CA GLY A 1 -11.29 -13.29 -16.18
C GLY A 1 -12.42 -14.07 -15.56
N PHE A 2 -13.19 -14.81 -16.36
CA PHE A 2 -14.10 -15.84 -15.85
C PHE A 2 -13.52 -17.21 -16.18
N GLU A 3 -13.53 -18.11 -15.20
CA GLU A 3 -13.20 -19.52 -15.38
C GLU A 3 -14.43 -20.32 -14.95
N GLU A 4 -15.00 -21.11 -15.86
CA GLU A 4 -16.26 -21.85 -15.62
C GLU A 4 -17.40 -20.98 -15.04
N ASP A 5 -17.68 -19.82 -15.65
CA ASP A 5 -18.68 -18.84 -15.19
C ASP A 5 -18.44 -18.23 -13.79
N LYS A 6 -17.26 -18.44 -13.19
CA LYS A 6 -16.88 -17.82 -11.91
C LYS A 6 -15.87 -16.69 -12.12
N PRO A 7 -16.01 -15.57 -11.41
CA PRO A 7 -15.02 -14.50 -11.45
C PRO A 7 -13.69 -15.02 -10.88
N GLN A 8 -12.64 -14.89 -11.66
CA GLN A 8 -11.29 -15.23 -11.24
C GLN A 8 -10.76 -14.13 -10.31
N LEU A 9 -10.49 -14.50 -9.06
CA LEU A 9 -9.97 -13.59 -8.06
C LEU A 9 -8.44 -13.71 -7.95
N SER A 10 -7.75 -12.58 -7.95
CA SER A 10 -6.31 -12.51 -7.65
C SER A 10 -6.11 -12.22 -6.16
N ARG A 11 -6.16 -13.27 -5.33
CA ARG A 11 -5.83 -13.13 -3.91
C ARG A 11 -4.33 -12.91 -3.77
N ILE A 12 -3.91 -11.69 -3.43
CA ILE A 12 -2.49 -11.31 -3.33
C ILE A 12 -1.90 -11.53 -1.92
N TYR A 13 -2.72 -11.43 -0.87
CA TYR A 13 -2.35 -11.76 0.51
C TYR A 13 -3.35 -12.76 1.12
N LYS A 14 -2.89 -13.54 2.10
CA LYS A 14 -3.71 -14.42 2.94
C LYS A 14 -3.32 -14.23 4.41
N TRP A 15 -4.25 -14.41 5.33
CA TRP A 15 -3.93 -14.44 6.76
C TRP A 15 -3.51 -15.86 7.17
N ASP A 16 -2.35 -15.98 7.83
CA ASP A 16 -1.94 -17.18 8.56
C ASP A 16 -2.36 -17.04 10.03
N ALA A 17 -3.45 -17.72 10.39
CA ALA A 17 -4.01 -17.71 11.74
C ALA A 17 -3.07 -18.23 12.82
N ARG A 18 -2.11 -19.10 12.48
CA ARG A 18 -1.18 -19.67 13.45
C ARG A 18 -0.09 -18.67 13.85
N LYS A 19 0.28 -17.79 12.92
CA LYS A 19 1.30 -16.74 13.11
C LYS A 19 0.70 -15.38 13.44
N ASP A 20 -0.61 -15.25 13.29
CA ASP A 20 -1.34 -13.99 13.29
C ASP A 20 -0.70 -12.95 12.35
N ALA A 21 -0.46 -13.37 11.10
CA ALA A 21 0.30 -12.57 10.13
C ALA A 21 -0.35 -12.60 8.75
N LEU A 22 -0.22 -11.50 8.00
CA LEU A 22 -0.50 -11.47 6.57
C LEU A 22 0.70 -12.03 5.80
N GLU A 23 0.47 -13.08 5.01
CA GLU A 23 1.46 -13.67 4.11
C GLU A 23 1.14 -13.30 2.66
N SER A 24 2.16 -12.88 1.91
CA SER A 24 2.05 -12.78 0.45
C SER A 24 1.80 -14.17 -0.13
N THR A 25 0.90 -14.24 -1.11
CA THR A 25 0.61 -15.47 -1.84
C THR A 25 1.56 -15.71 -3.02
N GLY A 26 2.36 -14.71 -3.38
CA GLY A 26 3.17 -14.69 -4.61
C GLY A 26 2.36 -14.43 -5.88
N VAL A 27 1.02 -14.34 -5.80
CA VAL A 27 0.18 -13.98 -6.95
C VAL A 27 0.42 -12.51 -7.33
N PRO A 28 0.76 -12.21 -8.60
CA PRO A 28 0.92 -10.84 -9.04
C PRO A 28 -0.36 -10.01 -8.90
N SER A 29 -0.21 -8.75 -8.46
CA SER A 29 -1.36 -7.85 -8.34
C SER A 29 -1.73 -7.25 -9.69
N GLN A 30 -2.91 -7.62 -10.20
CA GLN A 30 -3.47 -7.00 -11.40
C GLN A 30 -3.77 -5.51 -11.18
N ILE A 31 -4.14 -5.11 -9.96
CA ILE A 31 -4.43 -3.71 -9.64
C ILE A 31 -3.15 -2.87 -9.71
N LYS A 32 -2.03 -3.37 -9.18
CA LYS A 32 -0.73 -2.67 -9.28
C LYS A 32 -0.33 -2.46 -10.74
N LYS A 33 -0.53 -3.49 -11.58
CA LYS A 33 -0.31 -3.39 -13.02
C LYS A 33 -1.20 -2.32 -13.66
N THR A 34 -2.50 -2.31 -13.36
CA THR A 34 -3.42 -1.30 -13.90
C THR A 34 -3.03 0.12 -13.47
N ILE A 35 -2.56 0.31 -12.23
CA ILE A 35 -2.07 1.61 -11.75
C ILE A 35 -0.81 2.02 -12.52
N ALA A 36 0.15 1.12 -12.69
CA ALA A 36 1.37 1.37 -13.46
C ALA A 36 1.04 1.81 -14.90
N ASP A 37 0.17 1.04 -15.57
CA ASP A 37 -0.27 1.32 -16.94
C ASP A 37 -0.99 2.68 -17.05
N PHE A 38 -1.86 3.02 -16.09
CA PHE A 38 -2.60 4.28 -16.09
C PHE A 38 -1.71 5.50 -15.78
N ALA A 39 -0.77 5.35 -14.85
CA ALA A 39 0.14 6.41 -14.44
C ALA A 39 1.34 6.56 -15.40
N GLY A 40 1.57 5.62 -16.32
CA GLY A 40 2.69 5.63 -17.24
C GLY A 40 4.03 5.37 -16.57
N ILE A 41 4.02 4.64 -15.46
CA ILE A 41 5.22 4.30 -14.66
C ILE A 41 5.44 2.78 -14.66
N SER A 42 6.63 2.36 -14.26
CA SER A 42 6.96 0.94 -14.11
C SER A 42 6.29 0.32 -12.89
N GLY A 43 6.22 -1.02 -12.88
CA GLY A 43 5.78 -1.75 -11.69
C GLY A 43 6.70 -1.54 -10.49
N GLU A 44 8.00 -1.35 -10.72
CA GLU A 44 8.98 -1.05 -9.67
C GLU A 44 8.69 0.30 -9.01
N GLU A 45 8.38 1.34 -9.79
CA GLU A 45 7.98 2.64 -9.25
C GLU A 45 6.70 2.56 -8.41
N VAL A 46 5.74 1.70 -8.79
CA VAL A 46 4.56 1.43 -7.96
C VAL A 46 4.93 0.75 -6.64
N GLU A 47 5.86 -0.20 -6.64
CA GLU A 47 6.32 -0.85 -5.40
C GLU A 47 7.04 0.16 -4.49
N ILE A 48 7.91 1.01 -5.04
CA ILE A 48 8.57 2.09 -4.29
C ILE A 48 7.54 3.03 -3.64
N GLU A 49 6.49 3.39 -4.37
CA GLU A 49 5.42 4.24 -3.83
C GLU A 49 4.62 3.55 -2.71
N ILE A 50 4.40 2.24 -2.82
CA ILE A 50 3.77 1.44 -1.75
C ILE A 50 4.67 1.39 -0.52
N GLU A 51 5.98 1.21 -0.69
CA GLU A 51 6.95 1.19 0.42
C GLU A 51 7.00 2.53 1.14
N LYS A 52 7.08 3.65 0.42
CA LYS A 52 7.04 5.01 1.00
C LYS A 52 5.78 5.24 1.84
N ARG A 53 4.61 4.92 1.29
CA ARG A 53 3.33 5.05 2.02
C ARG A 53 3.25 4.11 3.21
N GLY A 54 3.79 2.90 3.08
CA GLY A 54 3.90 1.93 4.17
C GLY A 54 4.73 2.47 5.33
N ALA A 55 5.88 3.09 5.04
CA ALA A 55 6.74 3.70 6.04
C ALA A 55 6.03 4.83 6.80
N ILE A 56 5.25 5.67 6.11
CA ILE A 56 4.48 6.74 6.76
C ILE A 56 3.41 6.18 7.71
N VAL A 57 2.71 5.11 7.32
CA VAL A 57 1.72 4.45 8.18
C VAL A 57 2.38 3.81 9.40
N GLU A 58 3.54 3.19 9.22
CA GLU A 58 4.31 2.63 10.33
C GLU A 58 4.82 3.73 11.28
N TRP A 59 5.32 4.83 10.74
CA TRP A 59 5.74 6.00 11.51
C TRP A 59 4.58 6.61 12.31
N MET A 60 3.39 6.76 11.71
CA MET A 60 2.20 7.22 12.43
C MET A 60 1.88 6.31 13.63
N ARG A 61 2.02 4.98 13.46
CA ARG A 61 1.82 4.02 14.56
C ARG A 61 2.85 4.22 15.67
N GLU A 62 4.12 4.43 15.32
CA GLU A 62 5.22 4.65 16.27
C GLU A 62 5.09 5.98 17.03
N GLN A 63 4.59 7.02 16.38
CA GLN A 63 4.29 8.32 17.00
C GLN A 63 2.94 8.34 17.73
N GLU A 64 2.24 7.20 17.82
CA GLU A 64 0.90 7.06 18.41
C GLU A 64 -0.18 7.97 17.81
N ILE A 65 -0.01 8.38 16.54
CA ILE A 65 -1.00 9.14 15.78
C ILE A 65 -2.16 8.21 15.40
N ARG A 66 -3.25 8.30 16.16
CA ARG A 66 -4.43 7.41 16.04
C ARG A 66 -5.74 8.18 15.88
N ASP A 67 -5.76 9.48 16.16
CA ASP A 67 -6.95 10.30 15.93
C ASP A 67 -7.22 10.46 14.43
N ILE A 68 -8.50 10.39 14.04
CA ILE A 68 -8.89 10.40 12.64
C ILE A 68 -8.55 11.71 11.93
N PHE A 69 -8.56 12.83 12.65
CA PHE A 69 -8.20 14.13 12.08
C PHE A 69 -6.69 14.24 11.90
N GLU A 70 -5.90 13.83 12.91
CA GLU A 70 -4.44 13.83 12.82
C GLU A 70 -3.92 12.90 11.71
N VAL A 71 -4.49 11.68 11.60
CA VAL A 71 -4.19 10.77 10.47
C VAL A 71 -4.54 11.43 9.14
N GLY A 72 -5.69 12.11 9.07
CA GLY A 72 -6.10 12.84 7.88
C GLY A 72 -5.13 13.95 7.48
N GLU A 73 -4.56 14.66 8.45
CA GLU A 73 -3.56 15.71 8.23
C GLU A 73 -2.27 15.12 7.63
N VAL A 74 -1.75 14.03 8.19
CA VAL A 74 -0.54 13.38 7.66
C VAL A 74 -0.76 12.87 6.22
N ILE A 75 -1.91 12.26 5.94
CA ILE A 75 -2.24 11.80 4.58
C ILE A 75 -2.32 12.99 3.62
N GLN A 76 -2.97 14.09 4.00
CA GLN A 76 -3.03 15.30 3.17
C GLN A 76 -1.66 15.93 2.95
N GLU A 77 -0.80 15.89 3.95
CA GLU A 77 0.59 16.36 3.83
C GLU A 77 1.36 15.54 2.81
N TYR A 78 1.25 14.21 2.81
CA TYR A 78 1.89 13.37 1.80
C TYR A 78 1.43 13.71 0.38
N TYR A 79 0.16 14.06 0.18
CA TYR A 79 -0.35 14.52 -1.11
C TYR A 79 0.17 15.90 -1.53
N ARG A 80 0.64 16.72 -0.58
CA ARG A 80 1.12 18.10 -0.82
C ARG A 80 2.62 18.18 -0.99
N ASP A 81 3.36 17.51 -0.11
CA ASP A 81 4.83 17.53 -0.03
C ASP A 81 5.33 16.16 0.47
N PRO A 82 5.36 15.14 -0.42
CA PRO A 82 5.82 13.79 -0.08
C PRO A 82 7.26 13.79 0.42
N GLU A 83 8.14 14.54 -0.24
CA GLU A 83 9.56 14.63 0.08
C GLU A 83 9.77 15.22 1.48
N GLY A 84 9.14 16.36 1.78
CA GLY A 84 9.25 17.00 3.09
C GLY A 84 8.67 16.15 4.23
N LEU A 85 7.59 15.40 3.97
CA LEU A 85 7.08 14.44 4.96
C LEU A 85 8.06 13.29 5.18
N LEU A 86 8.61 12.70 4.11
CA LEU A 86 9.53 11.57 4.20
C LEU A 86 10.83 11.93 4.94
N GLU A 87 11.35 13.14 4.78
CA GLU A 87 12.51 13.63 5.56
C GLU A 87 12.29 13.64 7.08
N ARG A 88 11.04 13.71 7.56
CA ARG A 88 10.69 13.65 8.99
C ARG A 88 10.40 12.24 9.50
N VAL A 89 10.16 11.31 8.58
CA VAL A 89 9.90 9.90 8.88
C VAL A 89 11.21 9.15 9.15
N GLU A 90 12.34 9.65 8.65
CA GLU A 90 13.72 9.20 8.95
C GLU A 90 14.23 9.66 10.34
#